data_AF-A0A7R9Z9F1-F1
#
_entry.id   AF-A0A7R9Z9F1-F1
#
_cell.length_a   1.000
_cell.length_b   1.000
_cell.length_c   1.000
_cell.angle_alpha   90.00
_cell.angle_beta   90.00
_cell.angle_gamma   90.00
#
_symmetry.space_group_name_H-M   'P 1'
#
loop_
_entity.id
_entity.type
_entity.pdbx_description
1 polymer ?
#
loop_
_entity_poly.entity_id
_entity_poly.type
_entity_poly.pdbx_seq_one_letter_code
_entity_poly.pdbx_strand_id
1 'polypeptide(L)'
;KGKESSIVGSSIQFNAEGYTFDADEESLFEAANFFQPETGPMQRIRWLLTLKSLHESKRQCVEAAEALLLCSKTIADAVPHIKRCWRPSQFDLWSDERRSIWLKTLGKEVGKPERSNAQVMDFAGDFLEPADLFGGEGKQSRSVMLNRPTVASMSQMLAECTKEAVSKYLEEDGMESLAFQRLEDLLKVVMNFIEDHSMRGTMRKSKHGTFAEENVALRKMTASLNADMTRLAERMAFLSEGNESNSGNKTRGQWQDVVLGKSVEMRGQFYVRVVLLGKKPDRFQESTALPTFLEWATPSICRVPQSAIEKATATSGYEEQAICSAFAEPLLLALSTEVPFDSISVLDEIPGESTLNQERETTTFLVVTMVRMQVPTRRAFDFMTGVPDAGESKHFIYKKKDAYGQHQQVESGLLSSAPAAALSSRFVELTVAHQFPCALSRQRTLITSELLTGK
;
A
#
# COMPACT_ATOMS: atom_id res chain seq x y z
N LYS A 1 -7.28 20.24 2.10
CA LYS A 1 -6.53 20.56 0.85
C LYS A 1 -6.27 19.23 0.17
N GLY A 2 -7.01 18.89 -0.89
CA GLY A 2 -6.95 17.56 -1.52
C GLY A 2 -7.90 17.43 -2.72
N LYS A 3 -8.28 18.54 -3.37
CA LYS A 3 -9.24 18.57 -4.49
C LYS A 3 -8.59 18.38 -5.86
N GLU A 4 -7.27 18.19 -5.89
CA GLU A 4 -6.50 18.05 -7.13
C GLU A 4 -5.50 16.91 -6.89
N SER A 5 -5.74 15.78 -7.57
CA SER A 5 -4.67 14.80 -7.79
C SER A 5 -4.28 14.92 -9.25
N SER A 6 -2.98 15.06 -9.49
CA SER A 6 -2.45 15.09 -10.85
C SER A 6 -2.29 13.66 -11.35
N ILE A 7 -3.03 13.30 -12.38
CA ILE A 7 -2.68 12.13 -13.21
C ILE A 7 -2.16 12.72 -14.51
N VAL A 8 -0.93 12.39 -14.89
CA VAL A 8 -0.39 12.75 -16.21
C VAL A 8 -0.25 14.27 -16.42
N GLY A 9 0.21 15.04 -15.43
CA GLY A 9 0.35 16.50 -15.55
C GLY A 9 -0.99 17.27 -15.68
N SER A 10 -2.12 16.55 -15.74
CA SER A 10 -3.46 17.11 -15.78
C SER A 10 -4.07 17.07 -14.38
N SER A 11 -4.50 18.23 -13.88
CA SER A 11 -5.25 18.32 -12.63
C SER A 11 -6.62 17.67 -12.84
N ILE A 12 -6.84 16.50 -12.23
CA ILE A 12 -8.16 15.88 -12.19
C ILE A 12 -8.77 16.27 -10.84
N GLN A 13 -9.95 16.89 -10.91
CA GLN A 13 -10.72 17.19 -9.71
C GLN A 13 -11.28 15.89 -9.16
N PHE A 14 -10.61 15.36 -8.14
CA PHE A 14 -11.18 14.30 -7.32
C PHE A 14 -12.06 14.96 -6.25
N ASN A 15 -13.32 14.53 -6.18
CA ASN A 15 -14.13 14.82 -5.00
C ASN A 15 -13.52 14.06 -3.82
N ALA A 16 -12.71 14.79 -3.04
CA ALA A 16 -11.95 14.34 -1.87
C ALA A 16 -12.79 13.79 -0.71
N GLU A 17 -14.08 13.57 -0.91
CA GLU A 17 -15.06 13.20 0.12
C GLU A 17 -15.57 11.76 -0.02
N GLY A 18 -15.16 11.02 -1.05
CA GLY A 18 -15.60 9.65 -1.27
C GLY A 18 -14.46 8.65 -1.16
N TYR A 19 -14.66 7.60 -0.34
CA TYR A 19 -14.03 6.31 -0.62
C TYR A 19 -14.76 5.74 -1.83
N THR A 20 -14.48 6.27 -3.02
CA THR A 20 -14.93 5.66 -4.24
C THR A 20 -14.32 4.26 -4.27
N PHE A 21 -15.16 3.23 -4.34
CA PHE A 21 -14.80 1.82 -4.49
C PHE A 21 -14.13 1.53 -5.84
N ASP A 22 -13.38 2.48 -6.37
CA ASP A 22 -12.83 2.43 -7.70
C ASP A 22 -11.49 1.70 -7.65
N ALA A 23 -11.31 0.91 -8.69
CA ALA A 23 -10.28 -0.11 -8.89
C ALA A 23 -8.83 0.38 -8.86
N ASP A 24 -8.61 1.63 -8.47
CA ASP A 24 -7.43 2.39 -8.80
C ASP A 24 -6.20 1.84 -8.08
N GLU A 25 -6.26 1.44 -6.81
CA GLU A 25 -5.03 0.94 -6.14
C GLU A 25 -4.45 -0.33 -6.78
N GLU A 26 -5.28 -1.36 -6.95
CA GLU A 26 -4.86 -2.64 -7.52
C GLU A 26 -4.53 -2.49 -9.01
N SER A 27 -5.34 -1.71 -9.76
CA SER A 27 -5.11 -1.47 -11.18
C SER A 27 -3.84 -0.63 -11.43
N LEU A 28 -3.58 0.41 -10.63
CA LEU A 28 -2.36 1.21 -10.71
C LEU A 28 -1.14 0.35 -10.33
N PHE A 29 -1.26 -0.51 -9.32
CA PHE A 29 -0.19 -1.40 -8.91
C PHE A 29 0.10 -2.50 -9.95
N GLU A 30 -0.93 -3.09 -10.55
CA GLU A 30 -0.81 -4.03 -11.67
C GLU A 30 -0.20 -3.34 -12.91
N ALA A 31 -0.65 -2.14 -13.25
CA ALA A 31 -0.08 -1.34 -14.32
C ALA A 31 1.40 -1.02 -14.07
N ALA A 32 1.79 -0.74 -12.82
CA ALA A 32 3.20 -0.60 -12.45
C ALA A 32 3.96 -1.93 -12.65
N ASN A 33 3.36 -3.05 -12.28
CA ASN A 33 3.94 -4.39 -12.40
C ASN A 33 4.05 -4.94 -13.81
N PHE A 34 3.28 -4.40 -14.75
CA PHE A 34 3.45 -4.68 -16.17
C PHE A 34 4.84 -4.26 -16.69
N PHE A 35 5.40 -3.18 -16.15
CA PHE A 35 6.71 -2.67 -16.56
C PHE A 35 7.82 -3.28 -15.69
N GLN A 36 8.79 -3.92 -16.34
CA GLN A 36 9.99 -4.43 -15.68
C GLN A 36 10.85 -3.27 -15.16
N PRO A 37 11.39 -3.34 -13.93
CA PRO A 37 12.23 -2.28 -13.37
C PRO A 37 13.44 -1.93 -14.23
N GLU A 38 14.09 -2.92 -14.83
CA GLU A 38 15.36 -2.76 -15.55
C GLU A 38 15.17 -2.12 -16.93
N THR A 39 14.02 -2.40 -17.57
CA THR A 39 13.76 -2.00 -18.96
C THR A 39 12.73 -0.90 -19.06
N GLY A 40 11.67 -0.88 -18.25
CA GLY A 40 10.62 0.14 -18.28
C GLY A 40 10.51 0.98 -17.00
N PRO A 41 11.60 1.42 -16.35
CA PRO A 41 11.53 2.04 -15.03
C PRO A 41 10.65 3.28 -15.01
N MET A 42 10.61 4.05 -16.10
CA MET A 42 9.90 5.32 -16.10
C MET A 42 8.40 5.19 -16.02
N GLN A 43 7.84 4.25 -16.77
CA GLN A 43 6.41 4.00 -16.72
C GLN A 43 6.05 3.37 -15.37
N ARG A 44 6.90 2.46 -14.87
CA ARG A 44 6.74 1.88 -13.53
C ARG A 44 6.71 2.96 -12.43
N ILE A 45 7.72 3.81 -12.36
CA ILE A 45 7.84 4.90 -11.36
C ILE A 45 6.61 5.81 -11.43
N ARG A 46 6.15 6.16 -12.63
CA ARG A 46 4.97 6.99 -12.79
C ARG A 46 3.71 6.36 -12.18
N TRP A 47 3.43 5.10 -12.49
CA TRP A 47 2.27 4.41 -11.93
C TRP A 47 2.36 4.34 -10.41
N LEU A 48 3.56 4.11 -9.87
CA LEU A 48 3.80 4.14 -8.42
C LEU A 48 3.65 5.53 -7.81
N LEU A 49 4.07 6.61 -8.47
CA LEU A 49 3.82 7.97 -7.98
C LEU A 49 2.34 8.35 -8.06
N THR A 50 1.62 7.84 -9.06
CA THR A 50 0.16 8.00 -9.15
C THR A 50 -0.53 7.28 -7.98
N LEU A 51 -0.09 6.05 -7.68
CA LEU A 51 -0.53 5.27 -6.52
C LEU A 51 -0.21 6.01 -5.21
N LYS A 52 0.97 6.61 -5.08
CA LYS A 52 1.34 7.46 -3.94
C LYS A 52 0.38 8.64 -3.78
N SER A 53 0.10 9.38 -4.85
CA SER A 53 -0.84 10.52 -4.80
C SER A 53 -2.26 10.08 -4.42
N LEU A 54 -2.69 8.90 -4.87
CA LEU A 54 -3.97 8.31 -4.45
C LEU A 54 -3.97 8.04 -2.94
N HIS A 55 -2.93 7.43 -2.39
CA HIS A 55 -2.82 7.19 -0.95
C HIS A 55 -2.77 8.49 -0.13
N GLU A 56 -2.09 9.53 -0.62
CA GLU A 56 -2.09 10.84 0.03
C GLU A 56 -3.50 11.45 0.07
N SER A 57 -4.28 11.30 -1.00
CA SER A 57 -5.66 11.79 -1.03
C SER A 57 -6.54 11.09 0.02
N LYS A 58 -6.24 9.81 0.30
CA LYS A 58 -6.89 8.97 1.32
C LYS A 58 -6.29 9.10 2.73
N ARG A 59 -5.24 9.92 2.91
CA ARG A 59 -4.47 10.03 4.16
C ARG A 59 -3.91 8.68 4.66
N GLN A 60 -3.44 7.87 3.71
CA GLN A 60 -2.78 6.58 3.95
C GLN A 60 -1.26 6.79 3.80
N CYS A 61 -0.63 7.33 4.84
CA CYS A 61 0.75 7.83 4.73
C CYS A 61 1.77 6.71 4.60
N VAL A 62 1.57 5.59 5.28
CA VAL A 62 2.46 4.42 5.17
C VAL A 62 2.39 3.77 3.79
N GLU A 63 1.20 3.61 3.22
CA GLU A 63 1.02 3.06 1.89
C GLU A 63 1.68 3.96 0.82
N ALA A 64 1.56 5.29 0.98
CA ALA A 64 2.29 6.27 0.18
C ALA A 64 3.82 6.12 0.32
N ALA A 65 4.32 5.88 1.53
CA ALA A 65 5.74 5.64 1.81
C ALA A 65 6.24 4.36 1.12
N GLU A 66 5.47 3.27 1.21
CA GLU A 66 5.78 1.99 0.55
C GLU A 66 5.80 2.13 -0.99
N ALA A 67 4.89 2.93 -1.57
CA ALA A 67 4.92 3.23 -3.00
C ALA A 67 6.19 4.01 -3.42
N LEU A 68 6.65 4.95 -2.59
CA LEU A 68 7.90 5.69 -2.82
C LEU A 68 9.15 4.80 -2.66
N LEU A 69 9.13 3.85 -1.73
CA LEU A 69 10.20 2.85 -1.61
C LEU A 69 10.26 1.93 -2.83
N LEU A 70 9.11 1.54 -3.39
CA LEU A 70 9.07 0.80 -4.64
C LEU A 70 9.60 1.61 -5.82
N CYS A 71 9.38 2.93 -5.85
CA CYS A 71 10.03 3.82 -6.81
C CYS A 71 11.56 3.77 -6.65
N SER A 72 12.03 3.92 -5.42
CA SER A 72 13.46 3.91 -5.07
C SER A 72 14.13 2.59 -5.45
N LYS A 73 13.48 1.45 -5.17
CA LYS A 73 13.94 0.13 -5.57
C LYS A 73 13.95 -0.04 -7.09
N THR A 74 12.90 0.41 -7.77
CA THR A 74 12.84 0.41 -9.24
C THR A 74 14.03 1.16 -9.84
N ILE A 75 14.39 2.30 -9.26
CA ILE A 75 15.56 3.08 -9.69
C ILE A 75 16.86 2.32 -9.43
N ALA A 76 17.02 1.73 -8.24
CA ALA A 76 18.20 0.95 -7.90
C ALA A 76 18.42 -0.22 -8.88
N ASP A 77 17.35 -0.93 -9.24
CA ASP A 77 17.38 -2.03 -10.21
C ASP A 77 17.65 -1.52 -11.65
N ALA A 78 17.20 -0.30 -11.99
CA ALA A 78 17.36 0.28 -13.32
C ALA A 78 18.77 0.85 -13.60
N VAL A 79 19.45 1.40 -12.61
CA VAL A 79 20.75 2.09 -12.79
C VAL A 79 21.81 1.21 -13.48
N PRO A 80 22.00 -0.08 -13.13
CA PRO A 80 22.90 -0.99 -13.84
C PRO A 80 22.57 -1.20 -15.32
N HIS A 81 21.30 -0.99 -15.68
CA HIS A 81 20.72 -1.25 -16.98
C HIS A 81 20.35 0.04 -17.73
N ILE A 82 20.84 1.20 -17.30
CA ILE A 82 20.38 2.50 -17.79
C ILE A 82 20.46 2.69 -19.32
N LYS A 83 21.43 2.01 -19.97
CA LYS A 83 21.59 2.01 -21.44
C LYS A 83 20.50 1.23 -22.18
N ARG A 84 19.82 0.31 -21.49
CA ARG A 84 18.73 -0.56 -21.95
C ARG A 84 17.36 -0.05 -21.53
N CYS A 85 17.29 1.04 -20.75
CA CYS A 85 16.01 1.64 -20.39
C CYS A 85 15.26 2.06 -21.65
N TRP A 86 14.09 1.46 -21.81
CA TRP A 86 13.09 1.82 -22.78
C TRP A 86 12.51 3.19 -22.43
N ARG A 87 12.52 4.07 -23.42
CA ARG A 87 11.85 5.36 -23.39
C ARG A 87 10.94 5.37 -24.61
N PRO A 88 9.61 5.27 -24.44
CA PRO A 88 8.69 5.46 -25.54
C PRO A 88 8.74 6.94 -25.93
N SER A 89 9.66 7.30 -26.82
CA SER A 89 9.52 8.53 -27.60
C SER A 89 8.73 8.17 -28.85
N GLN A 90 7.80 9.03 -29.28
CA GLN A 90 6.99 8.94 -30.51
C GLN A 90 7.37 7.71 -31.36
N PHE A 91 6.75 6.56 -31.08
CA PHE A 91 7.25 5.28 -31.58
C PHE A 91 7.48 5.35 -33.10
N ASP A 92 8.61 4.85 -33.60
CA ASP A 92 8.76 4.55 -35.04
C ASP A 92 7.66 3.58 -35.54
N LEU A 93 6.97 2.87 -34.64
CA LEU A 93 5.78 2.04 -34.91
C LEU A 93 4.47 2.85 -35.01
N TRP A 94 4.43 4.07 -34.48
CA TRP A 94 3.32 5.01 -34.58
C TRP A 94 3.43 5.93 -35.81
N SER A 95 4.46 5.76 -36.61
CA SER A 95 4.63 6.36 -37.93
C SER A 95 4.42 5.36 -39.06
N ASP A 96 4.40 4.04 -38.78
CA ASP A 96 4.08 3.00 -39.76
C ASP A 96 2.57 2.71 -39.80
N GLU A 97 1.85 3.42 -40.67
CA GLU A 97 0.43 3.20 -40.95
C GLU A 97 0.09 1.78 -41.42
N ARG A 98 1.07 1.00 -41.89
CA ARG A 98 0.84 -0.39 -42.33
C ARG A 98 0.72 -1.35 -41.16
N ARG A 99 1.38 -1.07 -40.04
CA ARG A 99 1.35 -1.90 -38.83
C ARG A 99 0.31 -1.43 -37.81
N SER A 100 -0.03 -0.15 -37.86
CA SER A 100 -0.92 0.49 -36.90
C SER A 100 -2.05 1.20 -37.64
N ILE A 101 -3.02 0.43 -38.14
CA ILE A 101 -4.13 0.92 -39.01
C ILE A 101 -4.96 2.03 -38.33
N TRP A 102 -5.04 2.00 -37.00
CA TRP A 102 -5.70 3.03 -36.18
C TRP A 102 -5.03 4.41 -36.30
N LEU A 103 -3.76 4.51 -36.72
CA LEU A 103 -3.11 5.82 -36.96
C LEU A 103 -3.80 6.63 -38.07
N LYS A 104 -4.49 5.96 -39.00
CA LYS A 104 -5.29 6.64 -40.05
C LYS A 104 -6.47 7.41 -39.45
N THR A 105 -6.96 7.01 -38.28
CA THR A 105 -8.02 7.76 -37.58
C THR A 105 -7.50 9.01 -36.86
N LEU A 106 -6.17 9.14 -36.70
CA LEU A 106 -5.52 10.31 -36.12
C LEU A 106 -5.21 11.42 -37.14
N GLY A 107 -5.52 11.22 -38.43
CA GLY A 107 -5.35 12.24 -39.47
C GLY A 107 -3.91 12.59 -39.80
N LYS A 108 -2.94 11.68 -39.58
CA LYS A 108 -1.55 11.91 -40.01
C LYS A 108 -1.49 11.97 -41.54
N GLU A 109 -1.27 13.17 -42.11
CA GLU A 109 -0.80 13.27 -43.50
C GLU A 109 0.64 12.73 -43.56
N VAL A 110 0.88 11.76 -44.45
CA VAL A 110 2.20 11.17 -44.70
C VAL A 110 3.24 12.28 -44.88
N GLY A 111 4.25 12.32 -44.00
CA GLY A 111 5.38 13.26 -44.09
C GLY A 111 5.23 14.57 -43.29
N LYS A 112 4.14 14.79 -42.55
CA LYS A 112 3.97 15.96 -41.65
C LYS A 112 3.46 15.55 -40.25
N PRO A 113 4.35 15.13 -39.33
CA PRO A 113 3.97 14.68 -37.99
C PRO A 113 3.25 15.76 -37.15
N GLU A 114 3.49 17.04 -37.44
CA GLU A 114 2.89 18.20 -36.75
C GLU A 114 1.39 18.44 -37.04
N ARG A 115 0.79 17.70 -37.99
CA ARG A 115 -0.64 17.83 -38.37
C ARG A 115 -1.52 16.65 -37.90
N SER A 116 -1.08 15.93 -36.88
CA SER A 116 -1.88 14.89 -36.25
C SER A 116 -2.95 15.50 -35.33
N ASN A 117 -3.97 14.71 -34.91
CA ASN A 117 -4.93 15.14 -33.90
C ASN A 117 -4.18 15.58 -32.63
N ALA A 118 -4.08 16.90 -32.45
CA ALA A 118 -3.30 17.52 -31.39
C ALA A 118 -3.69 16.98 -30.02
N GLN A 119 -4.98 16.76 -29.75
CA GLN A 119 -5.43 16.22 -28.45
C GLN A 119 -4.89 14.81 -28.16
N VAL A 120 -4.83 13.93 -29.16
CA VAL A 120 -4.29 12.57 -28.97
C VAL A 120 -2.77 12.62 -28.82
N MET A 121 -2.10 13.53 -29.52
CA MET A 121 -0.65 13.68 -29.44
C MET A 121 -0.22 14.36 -28.15
N ASP A 122 -1.00 15.34 -27.67
CA ASP A 122 -0.82 15.98 -26.36
C ASP A 122 -1.07 14.93 -25.27
N PHE A 123 -2.18 14.18 -25.34
CA PHE A 123 -2.44 13.08 -24.42
C PHE A 123 -1.33 12.03 -24.46
N ALA A 124 -0.86 11.61 -25.64
CA ALA A 124 0.22 10.63 -25.74
C ALA A 124 1.57 11.20 -25.28
N GLY A 125 1.82 12.50 -25.50
CA GLY A 125 2.97 13.22 -24.97
C GLY A 125 2.95 13.21 -23.46
N ASP A 126 1.86 13.68 -22.85
CA ASP A 126 1.67 13.68 -21.41
C ASP A 126 1.71 12.23 -20.85
N PHE A 127 1.06 11.28 -21.55
CA PHE A 127 0.95 9.87 -21.17
C PHE A 127 2.20 9.03 -21.47
N LEU A 128 3.17 9.49 -22.26
CA LEU A 128 4.43 8.76 -22.43
C LEU A 128 5.59 9.51 -21.76
N GLU A 129 5.43 10.81 -21.54
CA GLU A 129 6.49 11.77 -21.27
C GLU A 129 6.05 12.89 -20.28
N PRO A 130 5.69 12.60 -19.02
CA PRO A 130 5.39 13.68 -18.07
C PRO A 130 6.66 14.51 -17.85
N ALA A 131 6.61 15.80 -18.23
CA ALA A 131 7.71 16.74 -18.19
C ALA A 131 8.34 16.87 -16.78
N ASP A 132 7.54 16.63 -15.75
CA ASP A 132 7.88 16.89 -14.35
C ASP A 132 8.72 15.79 -13.70
N LEU A 133 8.81 14.58 -14.28
CA LEU A 133 9.53 13.47 -13.64
C LEU A 133 11.04 13.68 -13.56
N PHE A 134 11.64 14.57 -14.35
CA PHE A 134 13.11 14.71 -14.39
C PHE A 134 13.64 16.14 -14.28
N GLY A 135 12.81 17.10 -13.86
CA GLY A 135 13.23 18.50 -13.73
C GLY A 135 13.77 19.10 -15.03
N GLY A 136 13.44 18.49 -16.16
CA GLY A 136 13.79 19.01 -17.47
C GLY A 136 12.79 20.10 -17.81
N GLU A 137 13.23 21.36 -17.76
CA GLU A 137 12.47 22.46 -18.35
C GLU A 137 11.93 22.01 -19.70
N GLY A 138 10.60 22.08 -19.86
CA GLY A 138 9.81 21.65 -21.02
C GLY A 138 10.14 22.42 -22.30
N LYS A 139 11.39 22.43 -22.72
CA LYS A 139 11.75 22.66 -24.11
C LYS A 139 11.47 21.36 -24.81
N GLN A 140 10.28 21.26 -25.41
CA GLN A 140 9.96 20.26 -26.43
C GLN A 140 11.19 20.10 -27.31
N SER A 141 11.91 19.01 -27.12
CA SER A 141 13.10 18.76 -27.89
C SER A 141 12.65 18.62 -29.33
N ARG A 142 13.21 19.39 -30.25
CA ARG A 142 12.99 19.19 -31.70
C ARG A 142 13.43 17.79 -32.17
N SER A 143 14.08 17.02 -31.30
CA SER A 143 14.39 15.61 -31.48
C SER A 143 13.18 14.75 -31.15
N VAL A 144 12.77 13.92 -32.12
CA VAL A 144 11.78 12.84 -31.96
C VAL A 144 12.19 11.84 -30.87
N MET A 145 13.47 11.81 -30.46
CA MET A 145 13.98 10.96 -29.38
C MET A 145 14.07 11.68 -28.03
N LEU A 146 13.46 11.08 -27.02
CA LEU A 146 13.54 11.48 -25.61
C LEU A 146 14.95 11.33 -25.05
N ASN A 147 15.32 12.23 -24.15
CA ASN A 147 16.54 12.11 -23.37
C ASN A 147 16.49 10.83 -22.51
N ARG A 148 17.53 10.01 -22.63
CA ARG A 148 17.69 8.82 -21.77
C ARG A 148 17.97 9.26 -20.33
N PRO A 149 17.47 8.53 -19.33
CA PRO A 149 17.83 8.81 -17.95
C PRO A 149 19.34 8.66 -17.76
N THR A 150 19.92 9.49 -16.90
CA THR A 150 21.34 9.42 -16.53
C THR A 150 21.47 8.85 -15.13
N VAL A 151 22.66 8.34 -14.78
CA VAL A 151 22.91 7.85 -13.41
C VAL A 151 22.69 9.00 -12.42
N ALA A 152 23.12 10.22 -12.77
CA ALA A 152 22.91 11.40 -11.94
C ALA A 152 21.43 11.71 -11.70
N SER A 153 20.59 11.72 -12.75
CA SER A 153 19.15 12.00 -12.60
C SER A 153 18.43 10.90 -11.80
N MET A 154 18.80 9.65 -12.02
CA MET A 154 18.24 8.52 -11.28
C MET A 154 18.66 8.53 -9.81
N SER A 155 19.94 8.80 -9.51
CA SER A 155 20.43 8.91 -8.14
C SER A 155 19.79 10.06 -7.36
N GLN A 156 19.53 11.19 -8.02
CA GLN A 156 18.80 12.30 -7.40
C GLN A 156 17.36 11.90 -7.08
N MET A 157 16.64 11.32 -8.04
CA MET A 157 15.26 10.87 -7.84
C MET A 157 15.15 9.83 -6.73
N LEU A 158 16.10 8.89 -6.64
CA LEU A 158 16.14 7.91 -5.55
C LEU A 158 16.25 8.62 -4.20
N ALA A 159 17.17 9.56 -4.05
CA ALA A 159 17.34 10.31 -2.81
C ALA A 159 16.09 11.14 -2.44
N GLU A 160 15.43 11.73 -3.42
CA GLU A 160 14.18 12.49 -3.22
C GLU A 160 13.03 11.56 -2.79
N CYS A 161 12.82 10.44 -3.48
CA CYS A 161 11.80 9.46 -3.12
C CYS A 161 12.03 8.87 -1.72
N THR A 162 13.27 8.57 -1.33
CA THR A 162 13.57 8.00 -0.01
C THR A 162 13.36 9.03 1.10
N LYS A 163 13.78 10.28 0.87
CA LYS A 163 13.56 11.35 1.83
C LYS A 163 12.08 11.61 2.06
N GLU A 164 11.29 11.61 0.99
CA GLU A 164 9.84 11.75 1.08
C GLU A 164 9.20 10.53 1.76
N ALA A 165 9.62 9.30 1.43
CA ALA A 165 9.13 8.08 2.07
C ALA A 165 9.36 8.11 3.59
N VAL A 166 10.56 8.51 4.05
CA VAL A 166 10.85 8.67 5.47
C VAL A 166 9.95 9.73 6.10
N SER A 167 9.74 10.87 5.44
CA SER A 167 8.79 11.87 5.94
C SER A 167 7.39 11.28 6.12
N LYS A 168 6.93 10.45 5.18
CA LYS A 168 5.61 9.81 5.23
C LYS A 168 5.47 8.75 6.30
N TYR A 169 6.50 7.94 6.54
CA TYR A 169 6.50 7.06 7.72
C TYR A 169 6.42 7.85 9.01
N LEU A 170 7.16 8.96 9.10
CA LEU A 170 7.19 9.81 10.30
C LEU A 170 5.90 10.63 10.52
N GLU A 171 4.97 10.66 9.55
CA GLU A 171 3.63 11.21 9.74
C GLU A 171 2.74 10.24 10.57
N GLU A 172 3.08 8.95 10.64
CA GLU A 172 2.40 7.96 11.48
C GLU A 172 3.30 7.50 12.63
N ASP A 173 2.82 7.64 13.87
CA ASP A 173 3.57 7.26 15.06
C ASP A 173 3.84 5.74 15.12
N GLY A 174 5.07 5.35 15.46
CA GLY A 174 5.46 3.95 15.66
C GLY A 174 5.94 3.24 14.40
N MET A 175 6.17 3.96 13.31
CA MET A 175 6.66 3.41 12.04
C MET A 175 8.17 3.58 11.83
N GLU A 176 8.90 4.11 12.83
CA GLU A 176 10.34 4.38 12.74
C GLU A 176 11.18 3.12 12.49
N SER A 177 10.87 2.01 13.18
CA SER A 177 11.61 0.75 13.02
C SER A 177 11.40 0.13 11.64
N LEU A 178 10.17 0.19 11.13
CA LEU A 178 9.85 -0.26 9.77
C LEU A 178 10.56 0.59 8.72
N ALA A 179 10.50 1.92 8.86
CA ALA A 179 11.19 2.83 7.95
C ALA A 179 12.69 2.55 7.92
N PHE A 180 13.31 2.33 9.09
CA PHE A 180 14.73 2.01 9.19
C PHE A 180 15.06 0.70 8.48
N GLN A 181 14.30 -0.36 8.74
CA GLN A 181 14.49 -1.67 8.11
C GLN A 181 14.38 -1.57 6.58
N ARG A 182 13.37 -0.85 6.08
CA ARG A 182 13.17 -0.63 4.65
C ARG A 182 14.33 0.13 4.00
N LEU A 183 14.83 1.17 4.65
CA LEU A 183 15.99 1.92 4.17
C LEU A 183 17.27 1.08 4.20
N GLU A 184 17.45 0.24 5.21
CA GLU A 184 18.57 -0.68 5.30
C GLU A 184 18.56 -1.69 4.14
N ASP A 185 17.39 -2.28 3.84
CA ASP A 185 17.25 -3.22 2.73
C ASP A 185 17.46 -2.55 1.37
N LEU A 186 16.98 -1.31 1.20
CA LEU A 186 17.27 -0.52 0.01
C LEU A 186 18.77 -0.20 -0.10
N LEU A 187 19.43 0.16 1.00
CA LEU A 187 20.86 0.47 1.02
C LEU A 187 21.69 -0.75 0.61
N LYS A 188 21.32 -1.97 1.05
CA LYS A 188 21.97 -3.22 0.60
C LYS A 188 21.92 -3.36 -0.91
N VAL A 189 20.75 -3.14 -1.52
CA VAL A 189 20.60 -3.17 -3.00
C VAL A 189 21.47 -2.10 -3.66
N VAL A 190 21.47 -0.89 -3.08
CA VAL A 190 22.23 0.25 -3.59
C VAL A 190 23.74 -0.03 -3.58
N MET A 191 24.26 -0.53 -2.46
CA MET A 191 25.69 -0.83 -2.30
C MET A 191 26.14 -1.90 -3.29
N ASN A 192 25.35 -2.96 -3.48
CA ASN A 192 25.66 -4.01 -4.46
C ASN A 192 25.87 -3.44 -5.87
N PHE A 193 25.00 -2.54 -6.33
CA PHE A 193 25.16 -2.00 -7.68
C PHE A 193 26.25 -0.93 -7.80
N ILE A 194 26.54 -0.18 -6.72
CA ILE A 194 27.67 0.76 -6.69
C ILE A 194 28.99 0.00 -6.82
N GLU A 195 29.12 -1.15 -6.15
CA GLU A 195 30.28 -2.03 -6.29
C GLU A 195 30.44 -2.51 -7.74
N ASP A 196 29.36 -2.96 -8.38
CA ASP A 196 29.35 -3.34 -9.79
C ASP A 196 29.74 -2.19 -10.74
N HIS A 197 29.27 -0.97 -10.46
CA HIS A 197 29.60 0.22 -11.24
C HIS A 197 31.09 0.59 -11.11
N SER A 198 31.62 0.52 -9.88
CA SER A 198 33.04 0.76 -9.57
C SER A 198 33.96 -0.23 -10.30
N MET A 199 33.63 -1.53 -10.27
CA MET A 199 34.39 -2.58 -10.95
C MET A 199 34.40 -2.43 -12.48
N ARG A 200 33.32 -1.89 -13.06
CA ARG A 200 33.25 -1.60 -14.51
C ARG A 200 34.04 -0.35 -14.90
N GLY A 201 34.17 0.60 -13.98
CA GLY A 201 34.94 1.84 -14.15
C GLY A 201 36.45 1.61 -14.23
N THR A 202 36.98 0.66 -13.45
CA THR A 202 38.42 0.31 -13.47
C THR A 202 38.85 -0.37 -14.77
N MET A 203 37.95 -1.09 -15.43
CA MET A 203 38.23 -1.77 -16.71
C MET A 203 38.03 -0.89 -17.96
N ARG A 204 37.27 0.20 -17.88
CA ARG A 204 36.98 1.06 -19.04
C ARG A 204 37.71 2.39 -18.92
N LYS A 205 38.61 2.67 -19.87
CA LYS A 205 39.09 4.04 -20.20
C LYS A 205 37.93 4.88 -20.75
N SER A 206 36.92 5.16 -19.92
CA SER A 206 35.82 6.03 -20.31
C SER A 206 36.29 7.49 -20.28
N LYS A 207 35.59 8.38 -21.01
CA LYS A 207 35.85 9.83 -20.97
C LYS A 207 35.83 10.28 -19.51
N HIS A 208 36.98 10.68 -18.97
CA HIS A 208 37.22 10.92 -17.54
C HIS A 208 36.17 11.80 -16.84
N GLY A 209 35.51 12.71 -17.56
CA GLY A 209 34.49 13.61 -17.00
C GLY A 209 33.19 12.92 -16.58
N THR A 210 32.56 12.12 -17.45
CA THR A 210 31.23 11.56 -17.17
C THR A 210 31.25 10.53 -16.05
N PHE A 211 32.28 9.69 -15.97
CA PHE A 211 32.38 8.70 -14.89
C PHE A 211 32.64 9.34 -13.52
N ALA A 212 33.38 10.45 -13.47
CA ALA A 212 33.56 11.19 -12.23
C ALA A 212 32.24 11.81 -11.73
N GLU A 213 31.45 12.39 -12.64
CA GLU A 213 30.12 12.92 -12.33
C GLU A 213 29.16 11.84 -11.83
N GLU A 214 29.12 10.68 -12.49
CA GLU A 214 28.30 9.54 -12.06
C GLU A 214 28.69 9.07 -10.65
N ASN A 215 29.99 8.94 -10.35
CA ASN A 215 30.46 8.58 -9.01
C ASN A 215 30.12 9.61 -7.94
N VAL A 216 30.19 10.90 -8.28
CA VAL A 216 29.79 11.97 -7.34
C VAL A 216 28.30 11.87 -7.05
N ALA A 217 27.46 11.62 -8.06
CA ALA A 217 26.02 11.45 -7.86
C ALA A 217 25.69 10.22 -6.99
N LEU A 218 26.34 9.09 -7.25
CA LEU A 218 26.17 7.87 -6.45
C LEU A 218 26.57 8.10 -4.98
N ARG A 219 27.72 8.74 -4.73
CA ARG A 219 28.16 9.07 -3.36
C ARG A 219 27.19 10.02 -2.65
N LYS A 220 26.67 11.03 -3.35
CA LYS A 220 25.67 11.96 -2.79
C LYS A 220 24.39 11.22 -2.40
N MET A 221 23.92 10.32 -3.25
CA MET A 221 22.74 9.48 -2.99
C MET A 221 22.96 8.57 -1.76
N THR A 222 24.09 7.87 -1.67
CA THR A 222 24.44 7.05 -0.50
C THR A 222 24.55 7.89 0.77
N ALA A 223 25.15 9.08 0.70
CA ALA A 223 25.23 9.99 1.84
C ALA A 223 23.84 10.46 2.30
N SER A 224 22.92 10.73 1.37
CA SER A 224 21.54 11.09 1.68
C SER A 224 20.80 9.95 2.40
N LEU A 225 20.90 8.72 1.88
CA LEU A 225 20.31 7.53 2.51
C LEU A 225 20.82 7.32 3.93
N ASN A 226 22.15 7.40 4.12
CA ASN A 226 22.75 7.26 5.44
C ASN A 226 22.30 8.37 6.40
N ALA A 227 22.17 9.61 5.94
CA ALA A 227 21.67 10.71 6.76
C ALA A 227 20.22 10.46 7.22
N ASP A 228 19.36 9.96 6.34
CA ASP A 228 17.98 9.61 6.69
C ASP A 228 17.93 8.41 7.67
N MET A 229 18.78 7.40 7.49
CA MET A 229 18.93 6.29 8.44
C MET A 229 19.42 6.75 9.81
N THR A 230 20.43 7.63 9.87
CA THR A 230 20.91 8.20 11.13
C THR A 230 19.79 8.97 11.84
N ARG A 231 19.02 9.78 11.11
CA ARG A 231 17.88 10.51 11.66
C ARG A 231 16.81 9.57 12.26
N LEU A 232 16.54 8.45 11.60
CA LEU A 232 15.61 7.44 12.13
C LEU A 232 16.18 6.75 13.38
N ALA A 233 17.46 6.39 13.38
CA ALA A 233 18.13 5.80 14.53
C ALA A 233 18.12 6.71 15.76
N GLU A 234 18.39 8.01 15.57
CA GLU A 234 18.32 9.02 16.64
C GLU A 234 16.91 9.13 17.23
N ARG A 235 15.87 9.13 16.38
CA ARG A 235 14.47 9.15 16.86
C ARG A 235 14.11 7.89 17.64
N MET A 236 14.53 6.71 17.17
CA MET A 236 14.30 5.46 17.88
C MET A 236 15.01 5.43 19.24
N ALA A 237 16.26 5.90 19.31
CA ALA A 237 16.99 6.01 20.57
C ALA A 237 16.30 6.96 21.57
N PHE A 238 15.84 8.12 21.10
CA PHE A 238 15.10 9.08 21.93
C PHE A 238 13.79 8.49 22.49
N LEU A 239 13.05 7.72 21.68
CA LEU A 239 11.82 7.05 22.12
C LEU A 239 12.12 5.94 23.15
N SER A 240 13.27 5.26 23.04
CA SER A 240 13.68 4.24 24.00
C SER A 240 14.07 4.82 25.37
N GLU A 241 14.77 5.95 25.39
CA GLU A 241 15.22 6.60 26.64
C GLU A 241 14.05 7.23 27.44
N GLY A 242 13.01 7.69 26.75
CA GLY A 242 11.81 8.26 27.39
C GLY A 242 10.92 7.27 28.13
N ASN A 243 11.01 5.97 27.82
CA ASN A 243 10.17 4.93 28.43
C ASN A 243 10.81 4.27 29.68
N GLU A 244 12.12 4.42 29.88
CA GLU A 244 12.81 3.83 31.05
C GLU A 244 12.64 4.64 32.34
N SER A 245 12.19 5.89 32.28
CA SER A 245 12.09 6.75 33.46
C SER A 245 10.87 6.49 34.37
N ASN A 246 9.97 5.57 34.00
CA ASN A 246 8.72 5.30 34.75
C ASN A 246 8.49 3.83 35.16
N SER A 247 9.43 2.91 34.91
CA SER A 247 9.29 1.50 35.28
C SER A 247 10.20 1.11 36.44
N GLY A 248 9.82 1.51 37.66
CA GLY A 248 10.36 0.91 38.87
C GLY A 248 10.00 -0.57 38.98
N ASN A 249 11.02 -1.43 38.95
CA ASN A 249 11.06 -2.81 39.46
C ASN A 249 9.75 -3.62 39.37
N LYS A 250 9.53 -4.34 38.27
CA LYS A 250 8.79 -5.61 38.32
C LYS A 250 9.58 -6.74 37.66
N THR A 251 10.01 -7.64 38.53
CA THR A 251 10.69 -8.91 38.29
C THR A 251 9.97 -9.79 37.27
N ARG A 252 10.68 -10.12 36.19
CA ARG A 252 10.90 -11.48 35.63
C ARG A 252 9.91 -12.56 36.11
N GLY A 253 8.67 -12.53 35.63
CA GLY A 253 7.66 -13.53 35.99
C GLY A 253 6.32 -13.43 35.24
N GLN A 254 6.24 -12.72 34.12
CA GLN A 254 4.95 -12.39 33.47
C GLN A 254 4.97 -12.66 31.94
N TRP A 255 5.46 -13.84 31.54
CA TRP A 255 5.51 -14.27 30.13
C TRP A 255 4.47 -15.34 29.76
N GLN A 256 3.41 -15.50 30.55
CA GLN A 256 2.26 -16.35 30.20
C GLN A 256 0.96 -15.57 29.91
N ASP A 257 0.91 -14.26 30.20
CA ASP A 257 -0.26 -13.41 29.88
C ASP A 257 -0.18 -12.71 28.50
N VAL A 258 0.92 -12.90 27.75
CA VAL A 258 1.10 -12.28 26.42
C VAL A 258 0.17 -12.88 25.36
N VAL A 259 -0.43 -14.05 25.60
CA VAL A 259 -1.38 -14.69 24.68
C VAL A 259 -2.82 -14.23 24.92
N LEU A 260 -3.13 -13.62 26.07
CA LEU A 260 -4.49 -13.22 26.44
C LEU A 260 -4.50 -11.84 27.13
N GLY A 261 -4.38 -10.80 26.32
CA GLY A 261 -4.91 -9.47 26.58
C GLY A 261 -4.57 -8.84 27.93
N LYS A 262 -3.51 -8.03 27.95
CA LYS A 262 -3.50 -6.71 28.61
C LYS A 262 -2.24 -5.92 28.24
N SER A 263 -2.47 -4.81 27.54
CA SER A 263 -1.71 -3.56 27.60
C SER A 263 -0.18 -3.65 27.51
N VAL A 264 0.32 -3.91 26.30
CA VAL A 264 1.54 -3.22 25.84
C VAL A 264 1.04 -2.03 25.02
N GLU A 265 1.52 -0.85 25.38
CA GLU A 265 1.16 0.47 24.86
C GLU A 265 0.81 0.45 23.36
N MET A 266 -0.47 0.65 23.05
CA MET A 266 -1.04 0.55 21.70
C MET A 266 -0.63 1.75 20.81
N ARG A 267 0.64 1.80 20.41
CA ARG A 267 1.08 2.47 19.16
C ARG A 267 1.11 1.46 18.02
N GLY A 268 0.04 0.66 17.92
CA GLY A 268 -0.03 -0.50 17.04
C GLY A 268 -0.78 -0.21 15.75
N GLN A 269 -0.32 -0.81 14.66
CA GLN A 269 -1.07 -0.85 13.40
C GLN A 269 -2.31 -1.74 13.59
N PHE A 270 -3.49 -1.27 13.16
CA PHE A 270 -4.73 -2.03 13.23
C PHE A 270 -5.11 -2.56 11.85
N TYR A 271 -5.75 -3.73 11.84
CA TYR A 271 -6.15 -4.42 10.62
C TYR A 271 -7.58 -4.90 10.76
N VAL A 272 -8.35 -4.79 9.69
CA VAL A 272 -9.73 -5.27 9.64
C VAL A 272 -9.92 -6.21 8.46
N ARG A 273 -10.76 -7.21 8.66
CA ARG A 273 -11.30 -8.04 7.60
C ARG A 273 -12.61 -7.42 7.14
N VAL A 274 -12.76 -7.25 5.83
CA VAL A 274 -13.98 -6.74 5.22
C VAL A 274 -14.57 -7.78 4.26
N VAL A 275 -15.88 -7.99 4.33
CA VAL A 275 -16.64 -8.83 3.40
C VAL A 275 -17.96 -8.16 3.04
N LEU A 276 -18.28 -8.13 1.74
CA LEU A 276 -19.59 -7.71 1.24
C LEU A 276 -20.45 -8.94 0.91
N LEU A 277 -21.67 -8.98 1.42
CA LEU A 277 -22.61 -10.10 1.25
C LEU A 277 -24.06 -9.60 1.02
N GLY A 278 -24.97 -10.51 0.68
CA GLY A 278 -26.40 -10.22 0.52
C GLY A 278 -26.77 -9.74 -0.88
N LYS A 279 -27.62 -8.70 -0.95
CA LYS A 279 -28.11 -8.11 -2.20
C LYS A 279 -26.98 -7.35 -2.88
N LYS A 280 -26.67 -7.71 -4.12
CA LYS A 280 -25.56 -7.14 -4.88
C LYS A 280 -25.97 -5.80 -5.54
N PRO A 281 -25.37 -4.65 -5.19
CA PRO A 281 -25.60 -3.39 -5.89
C PRO A 281 -25.21 -3.49 -7.37
N ASP A 282 -25.83 -2.69 -8.23
CA ASP A 282 -25.67 -2.78 -9.68
C ASP A 282 -24.21 -2.61 -10.13
N ARG A 283 -23.43 -1.76 -9.45
CA ARG A 283 -21.99 -1.57 -9.74
C ARG A 283 -21.16 -2.85 -9.65
N PHE A 284 -21.60 -3.81 -8.84
CA PHE A 284 -20.90 -5.08 -8.67
C PHE A 284 -21.46 -6.13 -9.65
N GLN A 285 -22.67 -5.95 -10.17
CA GLN A 285 -23.31 -6.90 -11.09
C GLN A 285 -22.65 -6.87 -12.48
N GLU A 286 -22.19 -5.70 -12.93
CA GLU A 286 -21.40 -5.59 -14.15
C GLU A 286 -20.04 -6.27 -13.93
N SER A 287 -19.79 -7.31 -14.73
CA SER A 287 -18.49 -7.98 -14.82
C SER A 287 -17.49 -7.06 -15.51
N THR A 288 -17.17 -5.91 -14.91
CA THR A 288 -16.07 -5.09 -15.38
C THR A 288 -14.77 -5.83 -15.09
N ALA A 289 -13.89 -5.94 -16.08
CA ALA A 289 -12.54 -6.50 -15.90
C ALA A 289 -11.66 -5.67 -14.92
N LEU A 290 -12.19 -4.57 -14.38
CA LEU A 290 -11.55 -3.71 -13.40
C LEU A 290 -11.94 -4.17 -11.99
N PRO A 291 -10.98 -4.52 -11.11
CA PRO A 291 -11.28 -5.04 -9.77
C PRO A 291 -11.84 -3.94 -8.87
N THR A 292 -13.08 -4.09 -8.36
CA THR A 292 -13.65 -3.14 -7.38
C THR A 292 -12.81 -3.11 -6.10
N PHE A 293 -12.79 -1.97 -5.38
CA PHE A 293 -12.02 -1.83 -4.12
C PHE A 293 -12.34 -2.94 -3.10
N LEU A 294 -13.55 -3.48 -3.08
CA LEU A 294 -13.83 -4.74 -2.39
C LEU A 294 -14.51 -5.68 -3.38
N GLU A 295 -14.10 -6.93 -3.39
CA GLU A 295 -14.78 -7.94 -4.21
C GLU A 295 -15.98 -8.52 -3.47
N TRP A 296 -17.05 -8.78 -4.23
CA TRP A 296 -18.27 -9.34 -3.67
C TRP A 296 -18.02 -10.77 -3.18
N ALA A 297 -18.43 -11.07 -1.95
CA ALA A 297 -18.24 -12.37 -1.28
C ALA A 297 -16.78 -12.84 -1.12
N THR A 298 -15.79 -11.97 -1.37
CA THR A 298 -14.37 -12.28 -1.16
C THR A 298 -13.83 -11.51 0.05
N PRO A 299 -13.34 -12.20 1.09
CA PRO A 299 -12.73 -11.53 2.24
C PRO A 299 -11.46 -10.77 1.86
N SER A 300 -11.35 -9.54 2.34
CA SER A 300 -10.16 -8.70 2.17
C SER A 300 -9.64 -8.22 3.52
N ILE A 301 -8.32 -8.25 3.71
CA ILE A 301 -7.65 -7.62 4.84
C ILE A 301 -7.28 -6.20 4.45
N CYS A 302 -7.64 -5.23 5.29
CA CYS A 302 -7.33 -3.82 5.10
C CYS A 302 -6.55 -3.30 6.31
N ARG A 303 -5.55 -2.46 6.08
CA ARG A 303 -4.95 -1.67 7.16
C ARG A 303 -5.89 -0.52 7.52
N VAL A 304 -6.06 -0.28 8.81
CA VAL A 304 -6.88 0.83 9.30
C VAL A 304 -6.04 2.10 9.25
N PRO A 305 -6.49 3.16 8.55
CA PRO A 305 -5.75 4.42 8.50
C PRO A 305 -5.79 5.13 9.85
N GLN A 306 -4.72 5.89 10.16
CA GLN A 306 -4.58 6.63 11.41
C GLN A 306 -5.77 7.57 11.69
N SER A 307 -6.31 8.20 10.64
CA SER A 307 -7.49 9.07 10.75
C SER A 307 -8.73 8.36 11.30
N ALA A 308 -8.94 7.07 10.97
CA ALA A 308 -10.03 6.27 11.51
C ALA A 308 -9.77 5.89 12.98
N ILE A 309 -8.51 5.62 13.33
CA ILE A 309 -8.09 5.31 14.71
C ILE A 309 -8.30 6.54 15.61
N GLU A 310 -7.88 7.72 15.16
CA GLU A 310 -8.08 8.99 15.86
C GLU A 310 -9.58 9.27 16.08
N LYS A 311 -10.40 9.07 15.05
CA LYS A 311 -11.86 9.25 15.13
C LYS A 311 -12.52 8.28 16.12
N ALA A 312 -12.12 7.00 16.09
CA ALA A 312 -12.60 6.00 17.04
C ALA A 312 -12.19 6.36 18.47
N THR A 313 -10.91 6.73 18.66
CA THR A 313 -10.35 7.08 19.97
C THR A 313 -11.03 8.30 20.58
N ALA A 314 -11.36 9.30 19.77
CA ALA A 314 -12.09 10.49 20.20
C ALA A 314 -13.53 10.18 20.68
N THR A 315 -14.13 9.10 20.19
CA THR A 315 -15.54 8.76 20.46
C THR A 315 -15.69 7.82 21.66
N SER A 316 -14.90 6.74 21.71
CA SER A 316 -15.04 5.72 22.77
C SER A 316 -13.71 5.04 23.14
N GLY A 317 -12.57 5.64 22.80
CA GLY A 317 -11.25 5.06 23.06
C GLY A 317 -10.88 3.92 22.09
N TYR A 318 -9.94 3.06 22.49
CA TYR A 318 -9.42 1.96 21.67
C TYR A 318 -10.33 0.71 21.67
N GLU A 319 -11.64 0.90 21.56
CA GLU A 319 -12.59 -0.20 21.46
C GLU A 319 -12.61 -0.77 20.03
N GLU A 320 -12.50 -2.11 19.91
CA GLU A 320 -12.45 -2.79 18.60
C GLU A 320 -13.66 -2.44 17.71
N GLN A 321 -14.85 -2.33 18.32
CA GLN A 321 -16.08 -1.99 17.62
C GLN A 321 -16.09 -0.54 17.09
N ALA A 322 -15.50 0.39 17.84
CA ALA A 322 -15.41 1.79 17.44
C ALA A 322 -14.44 1.96 16.27
N ILE A 323 -13.30 1.26 16.29
CA ILE A 323 -12.36 1.26 15.17
C ILE A 323 -12.98 0.64 13.92
N CYS A 324 -13.67 -0.51 14.05
CA CYS A 324 -14.37 -1.13 12.93
C CYS A 324 -15.46 -0.21 12.37
N SER A 325 -16.22 0.48 13.22
CA SER A 325 -17.27 1.42 12.80
C SER A 325 -16.71 2.65 12.10
N ALA A 326 -15.64 3.26 12.65
CA ALA A 326 -14.97 4.40 12.05
C ALA A 326 -14.32 4.04 10.70
N PHE A 327 -13.81 2.82 10.55
CA PHE A 327 -13.33 2.30 9.28
C PHE A 327 -14.46 2.03 8.28
N ALA A 328 -15.60 1.50 8.75
CA ALA A 328 -16.74 1.13 7.90
C ALA A 328 -17.49 2.36 7.37
N GLU A 329 -17.55 3.45 8.12
CA GLU A 329 -18.35 4.63 7.81
C GLU A 329 -18.16 5.19 6.39
N PRO A 330 -16.93 5.35 5.87
CA PRO A 330 -16.78 5.86 4.52
C PRO A 330 -17.21 4.86 3.44
N LEU A 331 -17.08 3.55 3.70
CA LEU A 331 -17.61 2.51 2.83
C LEU A 331 -19.15 2.52 2.85
N LEU A 332 -19.77 2.78 4.00
CA LEU A 332 -21.22 2.93 4.10
C LEU A 332 -21.72 4.14 3.33
N LEU A 333 -21.04 5.27 3.44
CA LEU A 333 -21.38 6.47 2.70
C LEU A 333 -21.31 6.25 1.19
N ALA A 334 -20.32 5.48 0.74
CA ALA A 334 -20.16 5.15 -0.67
C ALA A 334 -21.12 4.05 -1.16
N LEU A 335 -21.62 3.18 -0.28
CA LEU A 335 -22.69 2.23 -0.64
C LEU A 335 -24.07 2.91 -0.64
N SER A 336 -24.27 3.90 0.24
CA SER A 336 -25.56 4.59 0.37
C SER A 336 -25.91 5.51 -0.79
N THR A 337 -24.95 5.80 -1.68
CA THR A 337 -25.20 6.50 -2.95
C THR A 337 -25.98 5.66 -3.95
N GLU A 338 -25.94 4.33 -3.82
CA GLU A 338 -26.57 3.38 -4.76
C GLU A 338 -27.68 2.56 -4.11
N VAL A 339 -27.56 2.28 -2.81
CA VAL A 339 -28.48 1.43 -2.06
C VAL A 339 -29.07 2.23 -0.90
N PRO A 340 -30.39 2.19 -0.63
CA PRO A 340 -30.98 2.89 0.51
C PRO A 340 -30.30 2.48 1.82
N PHE A 341 -29.99 3.45 2.69
CA PHE A 341 -29.27 3.21 3.93
C PHE A 341 -29.94 2.13 4.82
N ASP A 342 -31.28 2.11 4.84
CA ASP A 342 -32.07 1.13 5.60
C ASP A 342 -31.92 -0.32 5.09
N SER A 343 -31.40 -0.50 3.88
CA SER A 343 -31.11 -1.82 3.30
C SER A 343 -29.64 -2.21 3.42
N ILE A 344 -28.84 -1.47 4.19
CA ILE A 344 -27.44 -1.78 4.48
C ILE A 344 -27.30 -2.13 5.97
N SER A 345 -26.76 -3.30 6.27
CA SER A 345 -26.48 -3.74 7.63
C SER A 345 -24.97 -3.88 7.85
N VAL A 346 -24.45 -3.22 8.88
CA VAL A 346 -23.04 -3.34 9.29
C VAL A 346 -22.93 -4.31 10.43
N LEU A 347 -22.12 -5.35 10.22
CA LEU A 347 -21.96 -6.44 11.17
C LEU A 347 -20.47 -6.62 11.49
N ASP A 348 -20.20 -7.12 12.68
CA ASP A 348 -18.86 -7.51 13.12
C ASP A 348 -18.53 -8.97 12.80
N GLU A 349 -19.54 -9.76 12.42
CA GLU A 349 -19.41 -11.15 12.01
C GLU A 349 -20.32 -11.48 10.82
N ILE A 350 -19.96 -12.54 10.08
CA ILE A 350 -20.80 -13.05 8.98
C ILE A 350 -22.11 -13.58 9.58
N PRO A 351 -23.28 -13.14 9.08
CA PRO A 351 -24.57 -13.63 9.56
C PRO A 351 -24.70 -15.13 9.28
N GLY A 352 -25.45 -15.84 10.15
CA GLY A 352 -25.73 -17.26 9.97
C GLY A 352 -26.42 -17.54 8.63
N GLU A 353 -26.25 -18.75 8.09
CA GLU A 353 -26.80 -19.13 6.78
C GLU A 353 -28.31 -18.91 6.68
N SER A 354 -29.06 -19.10 7.78
CA SER A 354 -30.50 -18.84 7.82
C SER A 354 -30.85 -17.38 7.57
N THR A 355 -30.16 -16.44 8.24
CA THR A 355 -30.36 -15.00 8.08
C THR A 355 -29.90 -14.54 6.70
N LEU A 356 -28.73 -15.03 6.26
CA LEU A 356 -28.18 -14.72 4.94
C LEU A 356 -29.13 -15.16 3.82
N ASN A 357 -29.79 -16.31 3.95
CA ASN A 357 -30.73 -16.82 2.96
C ASN A 357 -32.09 -16.09 2.98
N GLN A 358 -32.56 -15.65 4.15
CA GLN A 358 -33.83 -14.91 4.27
C GLN A 358 -33.73 -13.50 3.70
N GLU A 359 -32.63 -12.80 3.98
CA GLU A 359 -32.45 -11.38 3.63
C GLU A 359 -31.56 -11.17 2.40
N ARG A 360 -31.18 -12.25 1.71
CA ARG A 360 -30.22 -12.22 0.61
C ARG A 360 -30.59 -11.25 -0.51
N GLU A 361 -31.89 -11.09 -0.75
CA GLU A 361 -32.41 -10.29 -1.87
C GLU A 361 -32.80 -8.87 -1.44
N THR A 362 -32.85 -8.60 -0.13
CA THR A 362 -33.33 -7.33 0.43
C THR A 362 -32.21 -6.49 1.04
N THR A 363 -31.24 -7.14 1.69
CA THR A 363 -30.24 -6.47 2.54
C THR A 363 -28.84 -6.66 1.99
N THR A 364 -28.06 -5.58 1.95
CA THR A 364 -26.61 -5.61 1.73
C THR A 364 -25.89 -5.66 3.08
N PHE A 365 -25.04 -6.65 3.30
CA PHE A 365 -24.26 -6.78 4.53
C PHE A 365 -22.83 -6.31 4.30
N LEU A 366 -22.39 -5.33 5.09
CA LEU A 366 -20.99 -4.93 5.21
C LEU A 366 -20.43 -5.53 6.52
N VAL A 367 -19.65 -6.59 6.41
CA VAL A 367 -19.04 -7.25 7.57
C VAL A 367 -17.65 -6.70 7.77
N VAL A 368 -17.38 -6.05 8.91
CA VAL A 368 -16.07 -5.50 9.29
C VAL A 368 -15.64 -6.08 10.64
N THR A 369 -14.64 -6.95 10.62
CA THR A 369 -14.13 -7.64 11.81
C THR A 369 -12.69 -7.24 12.10
N MET A 370 -12.38 -6.86 13.33
CA MET A 370 -10.99 -6.62 13.75
C MET A 370 -10.18 -7.92 13.62
N VAL A 371 -8.99 -7.82 13.03
CA VAL A 371 -8.04 -8.94 12.95
C VAL A 371 -6.71 -8.56 13.57
N ARG A 372 -6.01 -9.55 14.13
CA ARG A 372 -4.66 -9.38 14.67
C ARG A 372 -3.65 -9.95 13.72
N MET A 373 -2.62 -9.19 13.44
CA MET A 373 -1.47 -9.67 12.68
C MET A 373 -0.68 -10.68 13.51
N GLN A 374 -0.38 -11.85 12.96
CA GLN A 374 0.49 -12.83 13.58
C GLN A 374 1.94 -12.51 13.25
N VAL A 375 2.68 -11.95 14.20
CA VAL A 375 4.13 -11.72 14.04
C VAL A 375 4.86 -13.03 14.40
N PRO A 376 5.70 -13.60 13.50
CA PRO A 376 6.42 -14.83 13.79
C PRO A 376 7.33 -14.69 15.01
N THR A 377 7.12 -15.53 16.02
CA THR A 377 7.83 -15.48 17.32
C THR A 377 9.35 -15.68 17.19
N ARG A 378 9.85 -16.19 16.05
CA ARG A 378 11.29 -16.36 15.77
C ARG A 378 12.01 -15.07 15.34
N ARG A 379 11.30 -13.99 15.00
CA ARG A 379 11.89 -12.67 14.69
C ARG A 379 11.68 -11.63 15.78
N ALA A 380 10.89 -11.94 16.80
CA ALA A 380 10.62 -11.08 17.94
C ALA A 380 11.86 -10.73 18.81
N PHE A 381 13.04 -11.26 18.48
CA PHE A 381 14.29 -10.97 19.17
C PHE A 381 15.48 -11.07 18.20
N ASP A 382 15.73 -10.02 17.41
CA ASP A 382 17.10 -9.72 17.00
C ASP A 382 17.81 -9.04 18.18
N PHE A 383 18.34 -9.86 19.09
CA PHE A 383 19.15 -9.44 20.24
C PHE A 383 20.40 -8.62 19.84
N MET A 384 20.73 -8.56 18.55
CA MET A 384 21.89 -7.86 18.04
C MET A 384 21.65 -6.39 17.64
N THR A 385 20.41 -5.99 17.34
CA THR A 385 20.12 -4.62 16.86
C THR A 385 19.36 -3.76 17.87
N GLY A 386 18.68 -4.37 18.85
CA GLY A 386 17.90 -3.62 19.85
C GLY A 386 16.69 -2.87 19.27
N VAL A 387 16.32 -3.15 18.01
CA VAL A 387 15.19 -2.51 17.32
C VAL A 387 13.94 -3.38 17.48
N PRO A 388 12.79 -2.84 17.96
CA PRO A 388 11.55 -3.59 18.01
C PRO A 388 11.12 -4.03 16.60
N ASP A 389 10.76 -5.32 16.46
CA ASP A 389 10.35 -5.94 15.19
C ASP A 389 9.28 -5.08 14.49
N ALA A 390 9.49 -4.81 13.20
CA ALA A 390 8.74 -3.84 12.39
C ALA A 390 7.26 -4.22 12.13
N GLY A 391 6.78 -5.29 12.77
CA GLY A 391 5.39 -5.73 12.71
C GLY A 391 5.00 -6.09 11.28
N GLU A 392 5.72 -7.02 10.65
CA GLU A 392 5.41 -7.45 9.30
C GLU A 392 4.84 -8.87 9.26
N SER A 393 3.68 -9.07 8.62
CA SER A 393 3.17 -10.42 8.39
C SER A 393 2.25 -10.54 7.19
N LYS A 394 2.13 -11.79 6.72
CA LYS A 394 1.10 -12.23 5.77
C LYS A 394 -0.06 -12.92 6.47
N HIS A 395 0.08 -13.21 7.77
CA HIS A 395 -0.84 -14.04 8.55
C HIS A 395 -1.62 -13.17 9.52
N PHE A 396 -2.93 -13.35 9.52
CA PHE A 396 -3.87 -12.63 10.37
C PHE A 396 -4.77 -13.63 11.08
N ILE A 397 -5.14 -13.33 12.32
CA ILE A 397 -6.00 -14.17 13.13
C ILE A 397 -7.09 -13.33 13.78
N TYR A 398 -8.30 -13.88 13.82
CA TYR A 398 -9.37 -13.33 14.65
C TYR A 398 -10.14 -14.44 15.34
N LYS A 399 -10.81 -14.07 16.44
CA LYS A 399 -11.69 -14.98 17.17
C LYS A 399 -13.09 -14.90 16.56
N LYS A 400 -13.60 -16.04 16.08
CA LYS A 400 -14.99 -16.18 15.64
C LYS A 400 -15.89 -16.06 16.87
N LYS A 401 -16.95 -15.26 16.81
CA LYS A 401 -17.92 -15.20 17.91
C LYS A 401 -18.87 -16.38 17.71
N ASP A 402 -19.11 -17.14 18.77
CA ASP A 402 -20.01 -18.28 18.64
C ASP A 402 -21.45 -17.76 18.48
N ALA A 403 -22.11 -18.16 17.39
CA ALA A 403 -23.50 -17.81 17.07
C ALA A 403 -24.51 -18.24 18.16
N TYR A 404 -24.09 -19.01 19.17
CA TYR A 404 -24.91 -19.45 20.29
C TYR A 404 -25.11 -18.38 21.39
N GLY A 405 -24.45 -17.23 21.31
CA GLY A 405 -24.53 -16.20 22.35
C GLY A 405 -25.75 -15.27 22.33
N GLN A 406 -26.53 -15.23 21.24
CA GLN A 406 -27.65 -14.27 21.11
C GLN A 406 -29.06 -14.85 21.34
N HIS A 407 -29.20 -16.15 21.62
CA HIS A 407 -30.52 -16.79 21.82
C HIS A 407 -30.87 -17.17 23.27
N GLN A 408 -30.12 -16.73 24.30
CA GLN A 408 -30.48 -16.92 25.71
C GLN A 408 -30.78 -15.61 26.42
N GLN A 409 -31.79 -14.89 25.95
CA GLN A 409 -32.54 -13.94 26.78
C GLN A 409 -34.06 -14.12 26.62
N VAL A 410 -34.56 -15.35 26.58
CA VAL A 410 -35.97 -15.61 26.86
C VAL A 410 -36.13 -16.96 27.57
N GLU A 411 -36.77 -16.90 28.73
CA GLU A 411 -37.46 -17.96 29.48
C GLU A 411 -36.68 -18.95 30.37
N SER A 412 -36.76 -18.60 31.67
CA SER A 412 -37.36 -19.45 32.71
C SER A 412 -36.50 -20.54 33.35
N GLY A 413 -36.33 -20.40 34.66
CA GLY A 413 -35.63 -21.34 35.51
C GLY A 413 -36.22 -22.75 35.48
N LEU A 414 -35.33 -23.73 35.44
CA LEU A 414 -35.37 -24.96 36.21
C LEU A 414 -34.04 -25.70 35.99
N LEU A 415 -33.54 -26.27 37.08
CA LEU A 415 -32.28 -27.00 37.20
C LEU A 415 -32.14 -28.12 36.16
N SER A 416 -31.06 -28.13 35.39
CA SER A 416 -30.53 -29.36 34.79
C SER A 416 -29.02 -29.24 34.55
N SER A 417 -28.29 -30.09 35.25
CA SER A 417 -26.86 -30.33 35.13
C SER A 417 -26.51 -30.89 33.75
N ALA A 418 -26.11 -30.02 32.82
CA ALA A 418 -25.31 -30.41 31.66
C ALA A 418 -23.83 -30.12 31.97
N PRO A 419 -22.88 -31.00 31.58
CA PRO A 419 -21.47 -30.74 31.79
C PRO A 419 -21.11 -29.47 31.00
N ALA A 420 -20.36 -28.56 31.63
CA ALA A 420 -19.82 -27.37 30.99
C ALA A 420 -19.16 -27.77 29.66
N ALA A 421 -19.88 -27.58 28.56
CA ALA A 421 -19.34 -27.73 27.22
C ALA A 421 -18.17 -26.76 27.15
N ALA A 422 -16.95 -27.31 27.12
CA ALA A 422 -15.74 -26.53 27.02
C ALA A 422 -15.90 -25.58 25.82
N LEU A 423 -15.95 -24.28 26.08
CA LEU A 423 -15.99 -23.21 25.08
C LEU A 423 -14.69 -23.31 24.25
N SER A 424 -14.68 -24.18 23.24
CA SER A 424 -13.61 -24.23 22.25
C SER A 424 -13.69 -22.92 21.48
N SER A 425 -12.80 -21.99 21.80
CA SER A 425 -12.69 -20.75 21.04
C SER A 425 -12.28 -21.10 19.61
N ARG A 426 -13.14 -20.75 18.66
CA ARG A 426 -12.84 -20.91 17.24
C ARG A 426 -12.05 -19.69 16.77
N PHE A 427 -10.83 -19.92 16.32
CA PHE A 427 -10.04 -18.88 15.67
C PHE A 427 -10.03 -19.12 14.17
N VAL A 428 -9.95 -18.04 13.40
CA VAL A 428 -9.81 -18.11 11.95
C VAL A 428 -8.50 -17.43 11.60
N GLU A 429 -7.63 -18.18 10.92
CA GLU A 429 -6.41 -17.67 10.33
C GLU A 429 -6.65 -17.32 8.86
N LEU A 430 -6.12 -16.19 8.43
CA LEU A 430 -6.22 -15.63 7.10
C LEU A 430 -4.82 -15.32 6.58
N THR A 431 -4.53 -15.72 5.35
CA THR A 431 -3.24 -15.42 4.68
C THR A 431 -3.45 -14.54 3.45
N VAL A 432 -2.64 -13.51 3.29
CA VAL A 432 -2.62 -12.60 2.13
C VAL A 432 -1.37 -12.79 1.26
N ALA A 433 -1.36 -12.20 0.06
CA ALA A 433 -0.29 -12.38 -0.93
C ALA A 433 1.04 -11.71 -0.53
N HIS A 434 0.97 -10.44 -0.15
CA HIS A 434 2.08 -9.56 0.21
C HIS A 434 2.07 -9.28 1.71
N GLN A 435 3.26 -9.10 2.28
CA GLN A 435 3.41 -8.83 3.69
C GLN A 435 2.97 -7.38 3.96
N PHE A 436 2.13 -7.16 4.97
CA PHE A 436 1.80 -5.80 5.41
C PHE A 436 2.88 -5.26 6.38
N PRO A 437 3.09 -3.93 6.45
CA PRO A 437 2.57 -2.90 5.53
C PRO A 437 3.15 -3.02 4.11
N CYS A 438 2.38 -2.61 3.11
CA CYS A 438 2.81 -2.61 1.71
C CYS A 438 2.16 -1.45 0.94
N ALA A 439 2.51 -1.32 -0.35
CA ALA A 439 1.96 -0.28 -1.24
C ALA A 439 0.48 -0.47 -1.60
N LEU A 440 -0.20 -1.49 -1.04
CA LEU A 440 -1.65 -1.68 -1.16
C LEU A 440 -2.26 -1.55 0.23
N SER A 441 -3.32 -0.73 0.36
CA SER A 441 -4.03 -0.58 1.64
C SER A 441 -4.88 -1.81 2.00
N ARG A 442 -5.14 -2.67 1.01
CA ARG A 442 -5.94 -3.88 1.11
C ARG A 442 -5.35 -5.04 0.32
N GLN A 443 -5.67 -6.26 0.74
CA GLN A 443 -5.34 -7.48 0.01
C GLN A 443 -6.42 -8.54 0.19
N ARG A 444 -6.70 -9.29 -0.87
CA ARG A 444 -7.62 -10.44 -0.80
C ARG A 444 -7.01 -11.53 0.06
N THR A 445 -7.85 -12.21 0.83
CA THR A 445 -7.45 -13.43 1.53
C THR A 445 -7.29 -14.57 0.53
N LEU A 446 -6.12 -15.20 0.50
CA LEU A 446 -5.82 -16.36 -0.35
C LEU A 446 -6.13 -17.69 0.33
N ILE A 447 -5.83 -17.78 1.63
CA ILE A 447 -6.00 -19.01 2.42
C ILE A 447 -6.77 -18.64 3.69
N THR A 448 -7.78 -19.44 4.01
CA THR A 448 -8.54 -19.34 5.27
C THR A 448 -8.49 -20.69 5.96
N SER A 449 -8.05 -20.72 7.22
CA SER A 449 -7.95 -21.92 8.04
C SER A 449 -8.69 -21.70 9.35
N GLU A 450 -9.61 -22.60 9.72
CA GLU A 450 -10.23 -22.58 11.04
C GLU A 450 -9.37 -23.38 12.03
N LEU A 451 -8.96 -22.71 13.10
CA LEU A 451 -8.19 -23.28 14.20
C LEU A 451 -9.14 -23.56 15.37
N LEU A 452 -9.25 -24.83 15.73
CA LEU A 452 -9.95 -25.25 16.94
C LEU A 452 -8.94 -25.30 18.08
N THR A 453 -9.06 -24.41 19.06
CA THR A 453 -8.37 -24.64 20.34
C THR A 453 -9.20 -25.66 21.12
N GLY A 454 -8.87 -26.94 20.93
CA GLY A 454 -9.28 -28.06 21.77
C GLY A 454 -8.08 -28.46 22.64
N LYS A 455 -8.33 -28.51 23.96
CA LYS A 455 -7.42 -28.84 25.09
C LYS A 455 -6.01 -29.31 24.78
#